data_AF-A0A242N845-F1
#
_entry.id   AF-A0A242N845-F1
#
_cell.length_a   1.000
_cell.length_b   1.000
_cell.length_c   1.000
_cell.angle_alpha   90.00
_cell.angle_beta   90.00
_cell.angle_gamma   90.00
#
_symmetry.space_group_name_H-M   'P 1'
#
loop_
_entity.id
_entity.type
_entity.pdbx_description
1 polymer ?
#
loop_
_entity_poly.entity_id
_entity_poly.type
_entity_poly.pdbx_seq_one_letter_code
_entity_poly.pdbx_strand_id
1 'polypeptide(L)'
;MVFCVDEKTAIQALDRKDWMLPSSPGRAESYGFEYKPNGTLSQFAALNTATGEVISKTAPRHTSEQFVAFLTDVIASQRPKQEIHVICDNVSSRKTGRVQEFPQQHRNVRLHYTPTYTSWLNQVEKCFARIQRDVITRGIFPTVKDLDRKLMRYIRENNKNPKLIKWKYNVPSRRIRPVPFH
;
A
#
# COMPACT_ATOMS: atom_id res chain seq x y z
N MET A 1 2.57 -14.64 -11.79
CA MET A 1 2.13 -13.95 -10.56
C MET A 1 1.78 -12.53 -10.92
N VAL A 2 0.76 -11.92 -10.30
CA VAL A 2 0.41 -10.52 -10.56
C VAL A 2 0.33 -9.74 -9.25
N PHE A 3 1.07 -8.65 -9.18
CA PHE A 3 1.03 -7.69 -8.06
C PHE A 3 0.48 -6.35 -8.53
N CYS A 4 -0.40 -5.76 -7.74
CA CYS A 4 -0.71 -4.33 -7.81
C CYS A 4 0.17 -3.61 -6.79
N VAL A 5 0.99 -2.67 -7.25
CA VAL A 5 1.99 -1.99 -6.43
C VAL A 5 1.72 -0.50 -6.42
N ASP A 6 1.75 0.09 -5.24
CA ASP A 6 1.58 1.52 -5.06
C ASP A 6 2.20 1.97 -3.73
N GLU A 7 2.16 3.26 -3.49
CA GLU A 7 2.60 3.88 -2.27
C GLU A 7 1.58 4.87 -1.73
N LYS A 8 1.54 4.96 -0.41
CA LYS A 8 0.87 6.04 0.29
C LYS A 8 1.94 6.91 0.92
N THR A 9 2.10 8.12 0.38
CA THR A 9 3.12 9.06 0.81
C THR A 9 2.65 9.91 1.99
N ALA A 10 3.62 10.44 2.75
CA ALA A 10 3.41 11.46 3.78
C ALA A 10 2.33 11.13 4.84
N ILE A 11 2.23 9.87 5.27
CA ILE A 11 1.39 9.46 6.40
C ILE A 11 1.93 10.11 7.67
N GLN A 12 1.14 10.98 8.30
CA GLN A 12 1.54 11.71 9.49
C GLN A 12 1.43 10.85 10.76
N ALA A 13 2.46 10.92 11.60
CA ALA A 13 2.39 10.45 12.98
C ALA A 13 1.77 11.57 13.83
N LEU A 14 0.47 11.47 14.12
CA LEU A 14 -0.27 12.44 14.92
C LEU A 14 -0.48 11.93 16.33
N ASP A 15 -0.01 12.67 17.34
CA ASP A 15 -0.27 12.41 18.75
C ASP A 15 -1.30 13.38 19.31
N ARG A 16 -2.05 12.97 20.34
CA ARG A 16 -3.03 13.86 20.98
C ARG A 16 -2.33 14.75 21.99
N LYS A 17 -2.63 16.04 21.97
CA LYS A 17 -2.01 17.02 22.86
C LYS A 17 -2.68 17.10 24.23
N ASP A 18 -3.93 16.65 24.35
CA ASP A 18 -4.70 16.84 25.58
C ASP A 18 -4.45 15.75 26.62
N TRP A 19 -4.08 16.20 27.83
CA TRP A 19 -4.22 15.43 29.05
C TRP A 19 -5.71 15.20 29.31
N MET A 20 -6.09 13.96 29.60
CA MET A 20 -7.46 13.63 30.02
C MET A 20 -7.80 14.47 31.26
N LEU A 21 -8.72 15.43 31.13
CA LEU A 21 -9.36 15.99 32.31
C LEU A 21 -10.21 14.87 32.93
N PRO A 22 -10.08 14.58 34.23
CA PRO A 22 -10.92 13.58 34.87
C PRO A 22 -12.39 13.93 34.66
N SER A 23 -13.19 12.92 34.32
CA SER A 23 -14.63 13.06 34.17
C SER A 23 -15.23 13.59 35.49
N SER A 24 -15.96 14.70 35.40
CA SER A 24 -16.74 15.22 36.51
C SER A 24 -18.20 14.78 36.32
N PRO A 25 -18.94 14.39 37.38
CA PRO A 25 -20.33 13.97 37.25
C PRO A 25 -21.16 15.05 36.53
N GLY A 26 -21.88 14.65 35.46
CA GLY A 26 -22.73 15.55 34.67
C GLY A 26 -22.09 16.14 33.40
N ARG A 27 -20.83 15.83 33.08
CA ARG A 27 -20.17 16.29 31.85
C ARG A 27 -19.72 15.10 30.99
N ALA A 28 -20.19 15.02 29.74
CA ALA A 28 -19.68 14.07 28.77
C ALA A 28 -18.18 14.33 28.52
N GLU A 29 -17.39 13.26 28.38
CA GLU A 29 -15.97 13.37 28.01
C GLU A 29 -15.83 14.27 26.79
N SER A 30 -15.10 15.37 26.95
CA SER A 30 -14.81 16.31 25.87
C SER A 30 -13.40 16.03 25.37
N TYR A 31 -13.29 15.49 24.15
CA TYR A 31 -12.01 15.31 23.47
C TYR A 31 -11.56 16.68 22.96
N GLY A 32 -10.39 17.15 23.37
CA GLY A 32 -9.76 18.26 22.66
C GLY A 32 -9.27 17.79 21.28
N PHE A 33 -9.37 18.69 20.30
CA PHE A 33 -9.17 18.38 18.87
C PHE A 33 -7.72 18.66 18.42
N GLU A 34 -6.80 18.96 19.34
CA GLU A 34 -5.43 19.34 19.00
C GLU A 34 -4.52 18.12 18.81
N TYR A 35 -3.93 18.02 17.63
CA TYR A 35 -2.93 17.02 17.29
C TYR A 35 -1.53 17.64 17.22
N LYS A 36 -0.54 16.91 17.74
CA LYS A 36 0.88 17.21 17.58
C LYS A 36 1.49 16.30 16.48
N PRO A 37 2.06 16.86 15.41
CA PRO A 37 2.76 16.08 14.41
C PRO A 37 4.14 15.65 14.91
N ASN A 38 4.48 14.36 14.76
CA ASN A 38 5.76 13.75 15.17
C ASN A 38 6.56 13.21 13.96
N GLY A 39 6.33 13.77 12.77
CA GLY A 39 6.96 13.37 11.51
C GLY A 39 6.03 12.59 10.57
N THR A 40 6.57 12.15 9.44
CA THR A 40 5.83 11.42 8.40
C THR A 40 6.56 10.15 7.95
N LEU A 41 5.80 9.22 7.38
CA LEU A 41 6.29 8.03 6.68
C LEU A 41 5.63 7.89 5.31
N SER A 42 6.34 7.29 4.38
CA SER A 42 5.74 6.66 3.21
C SER A 42 5.56 5.17 3.45
N GLN A 43 4.47 4.60 2.95
CA GLN A 43 4.21 3.17 2.97
C GLN A 43 4.11 2.65 1.53
N PHE A 44 5.00 1.74 1.16
CA PHE A 44 4.88 0.94 -0.06
C PHE A 44 4.05 -0.30 0.22
N ALA A 45 3.26 -0.72 -0.77
CA ALA A 45 2.48 -1.94 -0.69
C ALA A 45 2.42 -2.65 -2.06
N ALA A 46 2.48 -3.98 -2.02
CA ALA A 46 2.31 -4.87 -3.15
C ALA A 46 1.21 -5.88 -2.79
N LEU A 47 0.06 -5.75 -3.45
CA LEU A 47 -1.08 -6.65 -3.30
C LEU A 47 -0.97 -7.78 -4.32
N ASN A 48 -0.91 -9.02 -3.85
CA ASN A 48 -1.07 -10.20 -4.69
C ASN A 48 -2.54 -10.31 -5.11
N THR A 49 -2.82 -10.16 -6.41
CA THR A 49 -4.21 -10.10 -6.90
C THR A 49 -4.93 -11.46 -6.85
N ALA A 50 -4.18 -12.57 -6.76
CA ALA A 50 -4.72 -13.91 -6.70
C ALA A 50 -5.03 -14.39 -5.28
N THR A 51 -4.31 -13.90 -4.26
CA THR A 51 -4.49 -14.33 -2.86
C THR A 51 -5.07 -13.24 -1.95
N GLY A 52 -4.95 -11.97 -2.33
CA GLY A 52 -5.30 -10.83 -1.48
C GLY A 52 -4.25 -10.50 -0.42
N GLU A 53 -3.11 -11.19 -0.42
CA GLU A 53 -1.99 -10.94 0.50
C GLU A 53 -1.29 -9.62 0.14
N VAL A 54 -0.89 -8.86 1.17
CA VAL A 54 -0.19 -7.58 1.00
C VAL A 54 1.23 -7.67 1.56
N ILE A 55 2.23 -7.50 0.71
CA ILE A 55 3.60 -7.23 1.15
C ILE A 55 3.71 -5.71 1.32
N SER A 56 4.31 -5.24 2.41
CA SER A 56 4.42 -3.80 2.69
C SER A 56 5.75 -3.46 3.31
N LYS A 57 6.21 -2.23 3.09
CA LYS A 57 7.42 -1.65 3.66
C LYS A 57 7.18 -0.17 3.93
N THR A 58 7.70 0.35 5.03
CA THR A 58 7.71 1.78 5.31
C THR A 58 9.08 2.37 4.98
N ALA A 59 9.10 3.66 4.64
CA ALA A 59 10.31 4.42 4.42
C ALA A 59 10.16 5.86 4.92
N PRO A 60 11.24 6.53 5.36
CA PRO A 60 11.19 7.93 5.78
C PRO A 60 10.78 8.89 4.65
N ARG A 61 11.08 8.54 3.39
CA ARG A 61 10.77 9.33 2.20
C ARG A 61 10.38 8.41 1.06
N HIS A 62 9.54 8.91 0.16
CA HIS A 62 9.33 8.29 -1.14
C HIS A 62 10.43 8.75 -2.10
N THR A 63 11.25 7.80 -2.56
CA THR A 63 12.21 7.99 -3.65
C THR A 63 12.13 6.80 -4.61
N SER A 64 12.58 6.99 -5.85
CA SER A 64 12.69 5.89 -6.82
C SER A 64 13.61 4.77 -6.34
N GLU A 65 14.65 5.10 -5.57
CA GLU A 65 15.54 4.11 -4.94
C GLU A 65 14.79 3.23 -3.93
N GLN A 66 14.00 3.85 -3.04
CA GLN A 66 13.21 3.11 -2.05
C GLN A 66 12.15 2.24 -2.74
N PHE A 67 11.53 2.75 -3.81
CA PHE A 67 10.59 2.00 -4.62
C PHE A 67 11.23 0.77 -5.29
N VAL A 68 12.40 0.94 -5.92
CA VAL A 68 13.16 -0.16 -6.52
C VAL A 68 13.59 -1.17 -5.46
N ALA A 69 14.10 -0.71 -4.31
CA ALA A 69 14.46 -1.59 -3.20
C ALA A 69 13.24 -2.41 -2.72
N PHE A 70 12.06 -1.78 -2.62
CA PHE A 70 10.83 -2.49 -2.28
C PHE A 70 10.43 -3.52 -3.33
N LEU A 71 10.52 -3.20 -4.63
CA LEU A 71 10.27 -4.17 -5.70
C LEU A 71 11.23 -5.35 -5.62
N THR A 72 12.52 -5.10 -5.36
CA THR A 72 13.52 -6.15 -5.14
C THR A 72 13.11 -7.08 -4.00
N ASP A 73 12.69 -6.52 -2.86
CA ASP A 73 12.24 -7.30 -1.70
C ASP A 73 11.00 -8.16 -2.05
N VAL A 74 10.03 -7.57 -2.77
CA VAL A 74 8.82 -8.28 -3.22
C VAL A 74 9.20 -9.44 -4.14
N ILE A 75 10.06 -9.23 -5.13
CA ILE A 75 10.46 -10.26 -6.08
C ILE A 75 11.30 -11.36 -5.43
N ALA A 76 12.20 -11.00 -4.52
CA ALA A 76 13.02 -11.96 -3.78
C ALA A 76 12.18 -12.89 -2.89
N SER A 77 11.00 -12.47 -2.45
CA SER A 77 10.06 -13.30 -1.69
C SER A 77 9.30 -14.33 -2.53
N GLN A 78 9.39 -14.28 -3.87
CA GLN A 78 8.66 -15.16 -4.79
C GLN A 78 9.52 -16.36 -5.22
N ARG A 79 8.85 -17.37 -5.80
CA ARG A 79 9.55 -18.56 -6.30
C ARG A 79 10.56 -18.17 -7.40
N PRO A 80 11.78 -18.72 -7.37
CA PRO A 80 12.77 -18.46 -8.41
C PRO A 80 12.23 -18.74 -9.81
N LYS A 81 12.58 -17.88 -10.78
CA LYS A 81 12.21 -17.97 -12.21
C LYS A 81 10.70 -17.88 -12.50
N GLN A 82 9.85 -17.68 -11.51
CA GLN A 82 8.42 -17.46 -11.74
C GLN A 82 8.21 -16.14 -12.49
N GLU A 83 7.34 -16.13 -13.50
CA GLU A 83 6.97 -14.88 -14.18
C GLU A 83 6.12 -13.99 -13.25
N ILE A 84 6.54 -12.73 -13.10
CA ILE A 84 5.93 -11.74 -12.21
C ILE A 84 5.51 -10.52 -13.03
N HIS A 85 4.23 -10.18 -12.96
CA HIS A 85 3.67 -8.97 -13.54
C HIS A 85 3.39 -7.98 -12.42
N VAL A 86 3.92 -6.77 -12.55
CA VAL A 86 3.73 -5.71 -11.58
C VAL A 86 2.93 -4.60 -12.24
N ILE A 87 1.74 -4.31 -11.71
CA ILE A 87 0.87 -3.22 -12.13
C ILE A 87 1.15 -2.02 -11.24
N CYS A 88 1.54 -0.89 -11.84
CA CYS A 88 1.86 0.37 -11.16
C CYS A 88 1.00 1.51 -11.70
N ASP A 89 0.82 2.57 -10.91
CA ASP A 89 0.29 3.82 -11.42
C ASP A 89 1.28 4.49 -12.40
N ASN A 90 0.77 5.42 -13.21
CA ASN A 90 1.53 6.04 -14.30
C ASN A 90 2.10 7.42 -13.92
N VAL A 91 2.52 7.57 -12.66
CA VAL A 91 3.09 8.83 -12.14
C VAL A 91 4.57 8.95 -12.54
N SER A 92 5.04 10.19 -12.70
CA SER A 92 6.40 10.51 -13.20
C SER A 92 7.53 9.90 -12.37
N SER A 93 7.35 9.76 -11.05
CA SER A 93 8.30 9.10 -10.14
C SER A 93 8.58 7.64 -10.52
N ARG A 94 7.64 6.98 -11.19
CA ARG A 94 7.76 5.59 -11.67
C ARG A 94 8.33 5.46 -13.07
N LYS A 95 8.66 6.57 -13.71
CA LYS A 95 9.27 6.62 -15.05
C LYS A 95 10.74 7.02 -15.01
N THR A 96 11.35 7.03 -13.83
CA THR A 96 12.79 7.27 -13.71
C THR A 96 13.57 6.15 -14.41
N GLY A 97 14.74 6.47 -14.96
CA GLY A 97 15.60 5.48 -15.64
C GLY A 97 15.82 4.23 -14.78
N ARG A 98 16.05 4.41 -13.48
CA ARG A 98 16.22 3.33 -12.51
C ARG A 98 15.03 2.36 -12.44
N VAL A 99 13.79 2.84 -12.55
CA VAL A 99 12.59 1.98 -12.55
C VAL A 99 12.41 1.29 -13.90
N GLN A 100 12.81 1.95 -15.00
CA GLN A 100 12.77 1.37 -16.35
C GLN A 100 13.88 0.33 -16.59
N GLU A 101 15.03 0.46 -15.92
CA GLU A 101 16.14 -0.49 -15.94
C GLU A 101 15.85 -1.76 -15.14
N PHE A 102 14.94 -1.66 -14.14
CA PHE A 102 14.66 -2.77 -13.23
C PHE A 102 14.21 -4.07 -13.95
N PRO A 103 13.27 -4.06 -14.92
CA PRO A 103 12.95 -5.26 -15.70
C PRO A 103 14.11 -5.81 -16.54
N GLN A 104 15.09 -4.98 -16.90
CA GLN A 104 16.27 -5.42 -17.66
C GLN A 104 17.19 -6.29 -16.80
N GLN A 105 17.26 -5.98 -15.49
CA GLN A 105 17.99 -6.75 -14.48
C GLN A 105 17.21 -7.98 -14.01
N HIS A 106 15.88 -7.96 -14.11
CA HIS A 106 14.99 -9.04 -13.69
C HIS A 106 14.15 -9.56 -14.87
N ARG A 107 14.74 -10.42 -15.72
CA ARG A 107 14.11 -10.90 -16.97
C ARG A 107 12.75 -11.58 -16.81
N ASN A 108 12.42 -12.09 -15.63
CA ASN A 108 11.13 -12.71 -15.31
C ASN A 108 10.08 -11.70 -14.80
N VAL A 109 10.39 -10.40 -14.79
CA VAL A 109 9.52 -9.34 -14.28
C VAL A 109 9.05 -8.44 -15.42
N ARG A 110 7.74 -8.18 -15.48
CA ARG A 110 7.14 -7.22 -16.41
C ARG A 110 6.43 -6.11 -15.64
N LEU A 111 6.78 -4.85 -15.91
CA LEU A 111 6.07 -3.68 -15.38
C LEU A 111 4.96 -3.27 -16.35
N HIS A 112 3.76 -3.08 -15.81
CA HIS A 112 2.56 -2.60 -16.51
C HIS A 112 2.11 -1.32 -15.83
N TYR A 113 1.84 -0.29 -16.61
CA TYR A 113 1.37 1.00 -16.09
C TYR A 113 -0.12 1.17 -16.39
N THR A 114 -0.90 1.59 -15.40
CA THR A 114 -2.31 1.94 -15.61
C THR A 114 -2.42 3.16 -16.54
N PRO A 115 -3.47 3.33 -17.34
CA PRO A 115 -3.70 4.58 -18.06
C PRO A 115 -3.67 5.82 -17.15
N THR A 116 -3.35 6.99 -17.72
CA THR A 116 -3.36 8.24 -16.95
C THR A 116 -4.73 8.49 -16.34
N TYR A 117 -4.78 9.00 -15.11
CA TYR A 117 -6.00 9.26 -14.34
C TYR A 117 -6.85 8.01 -14.03
N THR A 118 -6.26 6.82 -14.03
CA THR A 118 -6.95 5.56 -13.68
C THR A 118 -6.35 4.87 -12.45
N SER A 119 -5.98 5.63 -11.42
CA SER A 119 -5.49 5.06 -10.14
C SER A 119 -6.50 4.09 -9.50
N TRP A 120 -7.80 4.28 -9.75
CA TRP A 120 -8.85 3.35 -9.34
C TRP A 120 -8.65 1.93 -9.91
N LEU A 121 -7.87 1.77 -10.99
CA LEU A 121 -7.52 0.47 -11.53
C LEU A 121 -6.48 -0.27 -10.68
N ASN A 122 -5.68 0.46 -9.89
CA ASN A 122 -4.65 -0.12 -9.05
C ASN A 122 -5.27 -0.68 -7.76
N GLN A 123 -5.40 -2.01 -7.68
CA GLN A 123 -6.19 -2.66 -6.62
C GLN A 123 -5.67 -2.39 -5.20
N VAL A 124 -4.36 -2.14 -5.07
CA VAL A 124 -3.72 -1.87 -3.78
C VAL A 124 -4.20 -0.56 -3.14
N GLU A 125 -4.77 0.37 -3.92
CA GLU A 125 -5.43 1.58 -3.39
C GLU A 125 -6.56 1.24 -2.40
N LYS A 126 -7.24 0.10 -2.59
CA LYS A 126 -8.25 -0.38 -1.64
C LYS A 126 -7.62 -0.84 -0.32
N CYS A 127 -6.40 -1.36 -0.35
CA CYS A 127 -5.64 -1.67 0.87
C CYS A 127 -5.29 -0.39 1.62
N PHE A 128 -4.83 0.65 0.92
CA PHE A 128 -4.58 1.95 1.52
C PHE A 128 -5.84 2.61 2.09
N ALA A 129 -6.98 2.50 1.42
CA ALA A 129 -8.25 2.99 1.94
C ALA A 129 -8.65 2.28 3.26
N ARG A 130 -8.38 0.97 3.37
CA ARG A 130 -8.62 0.21 4.62
C ARG A 130 -7.65 0.62 5.72
N ILE A 131 -6.36 0.74 5.43
CA ILE A 131 -5.36 1.20 6.39
C ILE A 131 -5.69 2.62 6.89
N GLN A 132 -6.11 3.50 5.96
CA GLN A 132 -6.55 4.84 6.30
C GLN A 132 -7.70 4.81 7.31
N ARG A 133 -8.75 4.05 7.02
CA ARG A 133 -9.93 3.95 7.88
C ARG A 133 -9.61 3.32 9.23
N ASP A 134 -8.92 2.19 9.23
CA ASP A 134 -8.82 1.30 10.37
C ASP A 134 -7.65 1.66 11.29
N VAL A 135 -6.59 2.30 10.75
CA VAL A 135 -5.37 2.61 11.48
C VAL A 135 -5.15 4.13 11.59
N ILE A 136 -5.18 4.85 10.46
CA ILE A 136 -4.69 6.25 10.43
C ILE A 136 -5.73 7.22 10.98
N THR A 137 -6.99 7.17 10.51
CA THR A 137 -8.01 8.20 10.81
C THR A 137 -8.33 8.36 12.30
N ARG A 138 -8.17 7.30 13.10
CA ARG A 138 -8.41 7.33 14.56
C ARG A 138 -7.16 6.98 15.37
N GLY A 139 -6.01 6.88 14.71
CA GLY A 139 -4.77 6.46 15.34
C GLY A 139 -4.11 7.60 16.11
N ILE A 140 -3.44 7.23 17.20
CA ILE A 140 -2.54 8.10 17.96
C ILE A 140 -1.14 7.53 17.77
N PHE A 141 -0.19 8.36 17.38
CA PHE A 141 1.16 7.98 16.99
C PHE A 141 2.19 8.94 17.63
N PRO A 142 2.67 8.64 18.85
CA PRO A 142 3.66 9.47 19.55
C PRO A 142 5.00 9.58 18.81
N THR A 143 5.30 8.63 17.92
CA THR A 143 6.51 8.65 17.09
C THR A 143 6.25 8.02 15.73
N VAL A 144 7.08 8.35 14.75
CA VAL A 144 7.16 7.65 13.45
C VAL A 144 7.38 6.13 13.61
N LYS A 145 8.18 5.71 14.60
CA LYS A 145 8.39 4.29 14.90
C LYS A 145 7.10 3.59 15.40
N ASP A 146 6.25 4.31 16.13
CA ASP A 146 4.96 3.81 16.56
C ASP A 146 3.97 3.65 15.39
N LEU A 147 3.96 4.64 14.48
CA LEU A 147 3.21 4.58 13.23
C LEU A 147 3.62 3.36 12.39
N ASP A 148 4.93 3.19 12.12
CA ASP A 148 5.47 2.03 11.40
C ASP A 148 5.00 0.71 12.02
N ARG A 149 5.20 0.55 13.33
CA ARG A 149 4.82 -0.67 14.05
C ARG A 149 3.34 -0.99 13.91
N LYS A 150 2.47 0.02 14.02
CA LYS A 150 1.02 -0.15 13.91
C LYS A 150 0.58 -0.49 12.48
N LEU A 151 1.15 0.18 11.47
CA LEU A 151 0.92 -0.14 10.06
C LEU A 151 1.34 -1.59 9.75
N MET A 152 2.57 -1.96 10.10
CA MET A 152 3.09 -3.31 9.84
C MET A 152 2.38 -4.40 10.66
N ARG A 153 1.92 -4.09 11.88
CA ARG A 153 1.04 -4.99 12.64
C ARG A 153 -0.28 -5.20 11.90
N TYR A 154 -0.94 -4.14 11.44
CA TYR A 154 -2.19 -4.26 10.70
C TYR A 154 -2.04 -5.12 9.43
N ILE A 155 -0.96 -4.93 8.65
CA ILE A 155 -0.67 -5.75 7.48
C ILE A 155 -0.52 -7.23 7.86
N ARG A 156 0.27 -7.55 8.89
CA ARG A 156 0.44 -8.93 9.37
C ARG A 156 -0.88 -9.56 9.81
N GLU A 157 -1.69 -8.83 10.57
CA GLU A 157 -3.01 -9.33 11.00
C GLU A 157 -3.96 -9.54 9.81
N ASN A 158 -3.97 -8.62 8.84
CA ASN A 158 -4.78 -8.78 7.63
C ASN A 158 -4.33 -9.99 6.78
N ASN A 159 -3.03 -10.26 6.70
CA ASN A 159 -2.51 -11.40 5.95
C ASN A 159 -2.77 -12.76 6.61
N LYS A 160 -3.19 -12.82 7.89
CA LYS A 160 -3.68 -14.07 8.50
C LYS A 160 -4.98 -14.55 7.85
N ASN A 161 -5.79 -13.63 7.33
CA ASN A 161 -7.02 -13.93 6.59
C ASN A 161 -7.19 -12.92 5.44
N PRO A 162 -6.42 -13.07 4.35
CA PRO A 162 -6.37 -12.09 3.29
C PRO A 162 -7.70 -12.03 2.55
N LYS A 163 -8.21 -10.80 2.34
CA LYS A 163 -9.47 -10.59 1.64
C LYS A 163 -9.21 -10.32 0.17
N LEU A 164 -9.61 -11.27 -0.67
CA LEU A 164 -9.62 -11.13 -2.12
C LEU A 164 -10.47 -9.94 -2.56
N ILE A 165 -9.89 -9.10 -3.41
CA ILE A 165 -10.61 -7.97 -3.99
C ILE A 165 -11.38 -8.47 -5.21
N LYS A 166 -12.64 -8.83 -5.00
CA LYS A 166 -13.54 -9.22 -6.10
C LYS A 166 -13.97 -7.99 -6.87
N TRP A 167 -13.49 -7.86 -8.10
CA TRP A 167 -13.98 -6.87 -9.05
C TRP A 167 -15.12 -7.47 -9.85
N LYS A 168 -16.27 -6.78 -9.85
CA LYS A 168 -17.37 -7.10 -10.75
C LYS A 168 -17.22 -6.24 -11.99
N TYR A 169 -16.64 -6.78 -13.05
CA TYR A 169 -16.69 -6.14 -14.37
C TYR A 169 -17.90 -6.69 -15.12
N ASN A 170 -18.98 -5.90 -15.19
CA ASN A 170 -20.26 -6.33 -15.73
C ASN A 170 -20.50 -5.80 -17.16
N VAL A 171 -19.53 -5.99 -18.05
CA VAL A 171 -19.71 -5.77 -19.49
C VAL A 171 -19.53 -7.12 -20.21
N PRO A 172 -20.61 -7.89 -20.45
CA PRO A 172 -20.54 -9.23 -21.03
C PRO A 172 -19.88 -9.27 -22.42
N SER A 173 -19.96 -8.18 -23.19
CA SER A 173 -19.54 -8.11 -24.59
C SER A 173 -18.04 -7.91 -24.83
N ARG A 174 -17.21 -7.72 -23.78
CA ARG A 174 -15.76 -7.47 -23.91
C ARG A 174 -14.88 -8.43 -23.10
N ARG A 175 -15.39 -9.59 -22.70
CA ARG A 175 -14.53 -10.62 -22.06
C ARG A 175 -13.55 -11.18 -23.09
N ILE A 176 -12.27 -10.85 -22.93
CA ILE A 176 -11.18 -11.56 -23.61
C ILE A 176 -11.20 -13.00 -23.10
N ARG A 177 -11.56 -13.95 -23.97
CA ARG A 177 -11.47 -15.38 -23.64
C ARG A 177 -10.00 -15.78 -23.70
N PRO A 178 -9.47 -16.53 -22.71
CA PRO A 178 -8.14 -17.09 -22.82
C PRO A 178 -8.08 -17.97 -24.08
N VAL A 179 -7.10 -17.71 -24.95
CA VAL A 179 -6.82 -18.57 -26.10
C VAL A 179 -6.21 -19.87 -25.54
N PRO A 180 -6.71 -21.06 -25.90
CA PRO A 180 -6.11 -22.31 -25.46
C PRO A 180 -4.67 -22.38 -25.95
N PHE A 181 -3.75 -22.75 -25.08
CA PHE A 181 -2.42 -23.20 -25.50
C PHE A 181 -2.61 -24.55 -26.17
N HIS A 182 -2.25 -24.64 -27.46
CA HIS A 182 -2.10 -25.90 -28.19
C HIS A 182 -0.71 -26.49 -27.92
#